data_AF-R4Z7S5-F1
#
_entry.id   AF-R4Z7S5-F1
#
_cell.length_a   1.000
_cell.length_b   1.000
_cell.length_c   1.000
_cell.angle_alpha   90.00
_cell.angle_beta   90.00
_cell.angle_gamma   90.00
#
_symmetry.space_group_name_H-M   'P 1'
#
loop_
_entity.id
_entity.type
_entity.pdbx_description
1 polymer ?
#
loop_
_entity_poly.entity_id
_entity_poly.type
_entity_poly.pdbx_seq_one_letter_code
_entity_poly.pdbx_strand_id
1 'polypeptide(L)'
;MSVDTDPTPTSDSDQGSAVATAERPGPAVSEVGADGATEQAVVLTVTPAAMEVVQGVLNTEPDPEQLGLRVEITGTNGAEYSYDLSFENLSDAADDDLRVLQDGLTVMIPAATVPDLTGAVLDTPAAGSAGLVIRNPNRPDPLAGVELDRSGDMASQVQQLLEQVINPGLASHGGFATLVGVDDDNQVYITLGGGCQGCSMTQMTLTQGIQVQLNAAIPEIGNVIDVTDHASGDNPFY
;
A
#
# COMPACT_ATOMS: atom_id res chain seq x y z
N MET A 1 -15.32 -8.98 101.71
CA MET A 1 -16.35 -8.50 100.77
C MET A 1 -15.83 -8.85 99.40
N SER A 2 -15.88 -10.11 98.98
CA SER A 2 -17.10 -10.87 98.64
C SER A 2 -17.86 -10.16 97.54
N VAL A 3 -17.65 -10.58 96.28
CA VAL A 3 -18.56 -11.36 95.42
C VAL A 3 -17.83 -11.51 94.07
N ASP A 4 -17.42 -12.68 93.60
CA ASP A 4 -18.15 -13.92 93.30
C ASP A 4 -19.20 -13.72 92.20
N THR A 5 -18.86 -14.08 90.95
CA THR A 5 -19.73 -14.78 89.99
C THR A 5 -18.87 -15.41 88.88
N ASP A 6 -18.77 -16.73 88.97
CA ASP A 6 -18.32 -17.80 88.04
C ASP A 6 -19.35 -17.97 86.85
N PRO A 7 -19.27 -18.90 85.84
CA PRO A 7 -18.15 -19.47 85.04
C PRO A 7 -18.43 -19.83 83.53
N THR A 8 -17.36 -20.29 82.86
CA THR A 8 -17.19 -21.43 81.87
C THR A 8 -17.88 -21.47 80.47
N PRO A 9 -17.49 -22.39 79.54
CA PRO A 9 -16.19 -22.56 78.86
C PRO A 9 -16.36 -22.73 77.32
N THR A 10 -15.33 -22.80 76.49
CA THR A 10 -14.83 -24.08 75.93
C THR A 10 -13.70 -23.81 74.91
N SER A 11 -12.65 -24.65 74.99
CA SER A 11 -11.87 -25.30 73.90
C SER A 11 -11.35 -24.46 72.72
N ASP A 12 -10.13 -24.61 72.22
CA ASP A 12 -9.07 -25.60 72.41
C ASP A 12 -7.77 -25.00 71.82
N SER A 13 -6.66 -25.25 72.52
CA SER A 13 -5.27 -25.33 72.06
C SER A 13 -4.81 -24.58 70.80
N ASP A 14 -4.13 -23.47 71.08
CA ASP A 14 -3.16 -22.77 70.25
C ASP A 14 -1.85 -23.57 70.13
N GLN A 15 -1.38 -23.79 68.91
CA GLN A 15 0.05 -23.95 68.60
C GLN A 15 0.32 -23.20 67.30
N GLY A 16 1.03 -22.08 67.37
CA GLY A 16 1.31 -21.31 66.16
C GLY A 16 2.34 -20.17 66.25
N SER A 17 3.39 -20.33 67.06
CA SER A 17 4.72 -19.71 66.88
C SER A 17 4.82 -18.19 66.61
N ALA A 18 5.24 -17.44 67.64
CA ALA A 18 5.67 -16.05 67.53
C ALA A 18 7.09 -15.92 66.94
N VAL A 19 7.28 -15.03 65.96
CA VAL A 19 8.59 -14.42 65.70
C VAL A 19 8.45 -12.95 65.26
N ALA A 20 8.86 -12.07 66.16
CA ALA A 20 9.56 -10.79 66.01
C ALA A 20 9.22 -9.79 64.88
N THR A 21 8.78 -8.61 65.35
CA THR A 21 8.91 -7.26 64.77
C THR A 21 10.25 -6.98 64.07
N ALA A 22 10.17 -6.58 62.80
CA ALA A 22 11.04 -5.58 62.20
C ALA A 22 10.29 -4.90 61.04
N GLU A 23 9.96 -3.64 61.23
CA GLU A 23 9.43 -2.74 60.20
C GLU A 23 10.48 -2.61 59.08
N ARG A 24 10.08 -2.91 57.84
CA ARG A 24 10.93 -2.79 56.64
C ARG A 24 10.37 -1.73 55.70
N PRO A 25 11.24 -0.99 54.99
CA PRO A 25 10.84 0.06 54.06
C PRO A 25 10.07 -0.53 52.89
N GLY A 26 9.03 0.18 52.45
CA GLY A 26 8.22 -0.21 51.30
C GLY A 26 9.09 -0.40 50.04
N PRO A 27 8.77 -1.39 49.20
CA PRO A 27 9.40 -1.48 47.90
C PRO A 27 9.02 -0.26 47.08
N ALA A 28 10.02 0.42 46.54
CA ALA A 28 9.85 1.35 45.45
C ALA A 28 8.99 0.66 44.39
N VAL A 29 7.83 1.25 44.09
CA VAL A 29 7.09 0.95 42.89
C VAL A 29 8.00 1.37 41.74
N SER A 30 8.78 0.42 41.22
CA SER A 30 9.35 0.54 39.89
C SER A 30 8.16 0.67 38.97
N GLU A 31 7.92 1.90 38.53
CA GLU A 31 7.14 2.18 37.34
C GLU A 31 7.76 1.34 36.23
N VAL A 32 7.09 0.22 35.93
CA VAL A 32 7.30 -0.53 34.71
C VAL A 32 6.88 0.43 33.62
N GLY A 33 7.86 1.16 33.07
CA GLY A 33 7.71 1.89 31.84
C GLY A 33 7.11 0.93 30.83
N ALA A 34 5.89 1.22 30.42
CA ALA A 34 5.28 0.58 29.27
C ALA A 34 6.18 0.93 28.09
N ASP A 35 7.10 0.01 27.75
CA ASP A 35 7.79 -0.03 26.47
C ASP A 35 6.74 -0.45 25.43
N GLY A 36 5.81 0.47 25.18
CA GLY A 36 4.99 0.49 23.99
C GLY A 36 5.85 1.01 22.86
N ALA A 37 6.82 0.20 22.43
CA ALA A 37 7.30 0.29 21.07
C ALA A 37 6.11 -0.09 20.19
N THR A 38 5.30 0.92 19.85
CA THR A 38 4.45 0.85 18.67
C THR A 38 5.39 0.47 17.54
N GLU A 39 5.26 -0.73 17.00
CA GLU A 39 5.82 -1.08 15.70
C GLU A 39 5.29 -0.01 14.74
N GLN A 40 6.07 1.05 14.52
CA GLN A 40 5.71 2.09 13.57
C GLN A 40 5.61 1.36 12.24
N ALA A 41 4.38 1.23 11.73
CA ALA A 41 4.14 0.63 10.43
C ALA A 41 5.07 1.35 9.44
N VAL A 42 6.10 0.66 8.98
CA VAL A 42 7.12 1.26 8.12
C VAL A 42 6.42 1.55 6.79
N VAL A 43 6.13 2.83 6.56
CA VAL A 43 5.39 3.25 5.37
C VAL A 43 6.22 2.93 4.14
N LEU A 44 7.45 3.45 4.07
CA LEU A 44 8.40 3.10 3.02
C LEU A 44 9.66 2.52 3.66
N THR A 45 10.14 1.37 3.19
CA THR A 45 11.43 0.80 3.62
C THR A 45 12.49 1.06 2.56
N VAL A 46 13.65 1.57 2.95
CA VAL A 46 14.81 1.70 2.05
C VAL A 46 15.73 0.49 2.21
N THR A 47 16.02 -0.25 1.15
CA THR A 47 16.94 -1.40 1.24
C THR A 47 18.38 -0.93 1.44
N PRO A 48 19.27 -1.77 2.01
CA PRO A 48 20.68 -1.40 2.18
C PRO A 48 21.37 -0.97 0.86
N ALA A 49 21.06 -1.66 -0.24
CA ALA A 49 21.61 -1.33 -1.56
C ALA A 49 21.11 0.04 -2.05
N ALA A 50 19.82 0.36 -1.87
CA ALA A 50 19.29 1.67 -2.21
C ALA A 50 19.84 2.76 -1.28
N MET A 51 20.03 2.46 0.01
CA MET A 51 20.60 3.38 0.99
C MET A 51 22.00 3.82 0.59
N GLU A 52 22.86 2.89 0.14
CA GLU A 52 24.20 3.24 -0.36
C GLU A 52 24.14 4.22 -1.54
N VAL A 53 23.22 4.01 -2.47
CA VAL A 53 23.03 4.90 -3.63
C VAL A 53 22.53 6.27 -3.19
N VAL A 54 21.46 6.31 -2.37
CA VAL A 54 20.85 7.56 -1.90
C VAL A 54 21.85 8.37 -1.07
N GLN A 55 22.53 7.76 -0.11
CA GLN A 55 23.55 8.43 0.69
C GLN A 55 24.74 8.87 -0.17
N GLY A 56 25.11 8.08 -1.18
CA GLY A 56 26.14 8.44 -2.13
C GLY A 56 25.84 9.75 -2.86
N VAL A 57 24.59 9.96 -3.29
CA VAL A 57 24.15 11.21 -3.93
C VAL A 57 23.99 12.32 -2.88
N LEU A 58 23.35 12.04 -1.75
CA LEU A 58 23.13 13.02 -0.67
C LEU A 58 24.44 13.67 -0.22
N ASN A 59 25.50 12.88 -0.04
CA ASN A 59 26.81 13.39 0.39
C ASN A 59 27.52 14.30 -0.64
N THR A 60 26.99 14.40 -1.87
CA THR A 60 27.48 15.34 -2.88
C THR A 60 26.72 16.67 -2.90
N GLU A 61 25.56 16.71 -2.23
CA GLU A 61 24.76 17.93 -2.08
C GLU A 61 25.38 18.87 -1.03
N PRO A 62 25.16 20.19 -1.15
CA PRO A 62 25.52 21.12 -0.09
C PRO A 62 24.66 20.88 1.16
N ASP A 63 25.30 20.97 2.33
CA ASP A 63 24.64 20.86 3.63
C ASP A 63 23.78 19.58 3.79
N PRO A 64 24.34 18.37 3.54
CA PRO A 64 23.59 17.12 3.51
C PRO A 64 22.88 16.78 4.83
N GLU A 65 23.39 17.28 5.96
CA GLU A 65 22.75 17.12 7.27
C GLU A 65 21.41 17.87 7.42
N GLN A 66 21.12 18.83 6.54
CA GLN A 66 19.87 19.60 6.52
C GLN A 66 18.84 19.02 5.55
N LEU A 67 19.21 18.03 4.75
CA LEU A 67 18.38 17.46 3.70
C LEU A 67 17.75 16.12 4.12
N GLY A 68 16.55 15.87 3.61
CA GLY A 68 15.88 14.57 3.65
C GLY A 68 15.49 14.11 2.25
N LEU A 69 15.32 12.81 2.07
CA LEU A 69 14.76 12.25 0.84
C LEU A 69 13.24 12.42 0.88
N ARG A 70 12.69 13.27 0.01
CA ARG A 70 11.25 13.35 -0.22
C ARG A 70 10.83 12.29 -1.24
N VAL A 71 9.74 11.59 -0.92
CA VAL A 71 9.11 10.61 -1.81
C VAL A 71 7.67 11.04 -2.03
N GLU A 72 7.38 11.49 -3.26
CA GLU A 72 6.07 12.01 -3.62
C GLU A 72 5.44 11.16 -4.73
N ILE A 73 4.14 10.90 -4.62
CA ILE A 73 3.34 10.35 -5.72
C ILE A 73 2.88 11.53 -6.56
N THR A 74 3.37 11.62 -7.80
CA THR A 74 3.04 12.72 -8.73
C THR A 74 1.86 12.41 -9.64
N GLY A 75 1.44 11.14 -9.68
CA GLY A 75 0.27 10.72 -10.45
C GLY A 75 0.17 9.21 -10.58
N THR A 76 -0.56 8.78 -11.58
CA THR A 76 -0.77 7.37 -11.91
C THR A 76 -0.48 7.14 -13.39
N ASN A 77 0.01 5.96 -13.73
CA ASN A 77 0.17 5.48 -15.09
C ASN A 77 -0.53 4.13 -15.21
N GLY A 78 -1.82 4.17 -15.57
CA GLY A 78 -2.68 3.00 -15.54
C GLY A 78 -2.79 2.44 -14.12
N ALA A 79 -2.29 1.21 -13.93
CA ALA A 79 -2.36 0.50 -12.65
C ALA A 79 -1.15 0.76 -11.73
N GLU A 80 -0.23 1.67 -12.05
CA GLU A 80 0.94 1.96 -11.21
C GLU A 80 0.99 3.44 -10.82
N TYR A 81 1.57 3.75 -9.66
CA TYR A 81 1.85 5.12 -9.27
C TYR A 81 3.12 5.63 -9.97
N SER A 82 3.11 6.91 -10.32
CA SER A 82 4.28 7.67 -10.73
C SER A 82 4.87 8.38 -9.51
N TYR A 83 6.18 8.30 -9.35
CA TYR A 83 6.88 8.85 -8.19
C TYR A 83 7.89 9.93 -8.60
N ASP A 84 8.08 10.91 -7.73
CA ASP A 84 9.23 11.81 -7.75
C ASP A 84 10.07 11.60 -6.48
N LEU A 85 11.38 11.64 -6.65
CA LEU A 85 12.37 11.48 -5.59
C LEU A 85 13.30 12.69 -5.61
N SER A 86 13.29 13.47 -4.54
CA SER A 86 14.07 14.70 -4.43
C SER A 86 14.74 14.80 -3.05
N PHE A 87 15.82 15.58 -2.97
CA PHE A 87 16.36 16.02 -1.68
C PHE A 87 15.82 17.40 -1.36
N GLU A 88 15.20 17.54 -0.20
CA GLU A 88 14.62 18.80 0.26
C GLU A 88 15.06 19.10 1.69
N ASN A 89 15.09 20.38 2.06
CA ASN A 89 15.44 20.74 3.44
C ASN A 89 14.39 20.20 4.40
N LEU A 90 14.86 19.67 5.53
CA LEU A 90 14.01 19.20 6.62
C LEU A 90 13.13 20.32 7.20
N SER A 91 13.53 21.59 7.03
CA SER A 91 12.74 22.76 7.41
C SER A 91 11.60 23.08 6.47
N ASP A 92 11.67 22.65 5.20
CA ASP A 92 10.71 22.99 4.16
C ASP A 92 9.54 22.00 4.11
N ALA A 93 9.73 20.82 4.71
CA ALA A 93 8.67 19.82 4.85
C ALA A 93 7.47 20.35 5.65
N ALA A 94 6.27 19.99 5.21
CA ALA A 94 5.03 20.39 5.86
C ALA A 94 4.91 19.76 7.26
N ASP A 95 4.08 20.35 8.10
CA ASP A 95 3.89 19.92 9.49
C ASP A 95 3.22 18.54 9.59
N ASP A 96 2.42 18.18 8.59
CA ASP A 96 1.70 16.90 8.50
C ASP A 96 2.50 15.83 7.73
N ASP A 97 3.59 16.20 7.06
CA ASP A 97 4.47 15.24 6.39
C ASP A 97 4.96 14.18 7.39
N LEU A 98 4.85 12.92 7.00
CA LEU A 98 5.46 11.83 7.73
C LEU A 98 6.97 11.89 7.55
N ARG A 99 7.71 11.85 8.65
CA ARG A 99 9.17 11.86 8.67
C ARG A 99 9.69 10.63 9.39
N VAL A 100 10.45 9.80 8.69
CA VAL A 100 11.00 8.55 9.23
C VAL A 100 12.52 8.55 9.06
N LEU A 101 13.25 8.40 10.16
CA LEU A 101 14.71 8.24 10.13
C LEU A 101 15.08 6.78 9.91
N GLN A 102 15.83 6.49 8.84
CA GLN A 102 16.32 5.15 8.49
C GLN A 102 17.82 5.22 8.19
N ASP A 103 18.65 4.56 9.00
CA ASP A 103 20.11 4.51 8.86
C ASP A 103 20.79 5.87 8.59
N GLY A 104 20.30 6.93 9.24
CA GLY A 104 20.83 8.29 9.13
C GLY A 104 20.22 9.13 8.00
N LEU A 105 19.40 8.54 7.13
CA LEU A 105 18.61 9.26 6.13
C LEU A 105 17.21 9.55 6.69
N THR A 106 16.79 10.81 6.65
CA THR A 106 15.38 11.14 6.92
C THR A 106 14.58 11.02 5.63
N VAL A 107 13.58 10.16 5.62
CA VAL A 107 12.61 10.00 4.53
C VAL A 107 11.36 10.81 4.87
N MET A 108 10.93 11.65 3.94
CA MET A 108 9.77 12.54 4.08
C MET A 108 8.69 12.14 3.07
N ILE A 109 7.47 11.96 3.54
CA ILE A 109 6.32 11.54 2.72
C ILE A 109 5.14 12.46 3.02
N PRO A 110 4.52 13.08 2.00
CA PRO A 110 3.31 13.86 2.19
C PRO A 110 2.21 13.07 2.90
N ALA A 111 1.56 13.68 3.91
CA ALA A 111 0.52 13.02 4.70
C ALA A 111 -0.58 12.37 3.83
N ALA A 112 -0.93 13.05 2.74
CA ALA A 112 -1.98 12.64 1.81
C ALA A 112 -1.69 11.32 1.10
N THR A 113 -0.42 10.95 0.90
CA THR A 113 0.01 9.77 0.12
C THR A 113 0.61 8.67 0.98
N VAL A 114 0.68 8.87 2.30
CA VAL A 114 1.12 7.85 3.26
C VAL A 114 0.37 6.52 3.12
N PRO A 115 -0.98 6.48 3.01
CA PRO A 115 -1.71 5.23 2.85
C PRO A 115 -1.32 4.48 1.56
N ASP A 116 -1.12 5.23 0.47
CA ASP A 116 -0.74 4.68 -0.84
C ASP A 116 0.68 4.12 -0.86
N LEU A 117 1.57 4.62 0.00
CA LEU A 117 2.96 4.16 0.10
C LEU A 117 3.17 3.09 1.16
N THR A 118 2.17 2.77 2.00
CA THR A 118 2.37 1.88 3.16
C THR A 118 2.83 0.47 2.75
N GLY A 119 3.98 0.04 3.25
CA GLY A 119 4.62 -1.23 2.91
C GLY A 119 5.45 -1.20 1.62
N ALA A 120 5.62 -0.04 0.99
CA ALA A 120 6.46 0.08 -0.19
C ALA A 120 7.95 -0.10 0.16
N VAL A 121 8.73 -0.53 -0.83
CA VAL A 121 10.17 -0.77 -0.69
C VAL A 121 10.93 -0.01 -1.78
N LEU A 122 11.83 0.89 -1.38
CA LEU A 122 12.79 1.54 -2.27
C LEU A 122 14.05 0.66 -2.38
N ASP A 123 14.38 0.24 -3.60
CA ASP A 123 15.44 -0.72 -3.88
C ASP A 123 16.26 -0.32 -5.14
N THR A 124 17.28 -1.12 -5.45
CA THR A 124 18.02 -1.03 -6.72
C THR A 124 17.55 -2.11 -7.70
N PRO A 125 17.66 -1.88 -9.02
CA PRO A 125 17.30 -2.89 -10.01
C PRO A 125 18.28 -4.07 -10.00
N ALA A 126 17.76 -5.29 -10.17
CA ALA A 126 18.51 -6.55 -10.04
C ALA A 126 19.67 -6.75 -11.04
N ALA A 127 19.79 -5.91 -12.07
CA ALA A 127 20.72 -6.07 -13.20
C ALA A 127 21.91 -5.10 -13.21
N GLY A 128 22.18 -4.40 -12.09
CA GLY A 128 23.29 -3.44 -12.01
C GLY A 128 23.11 -2.19 -12.88
N SER A 129 21.89 -1.96 -13.37
CA SER A 129 21.50 -0.69 -13.98
C SER A 129 21.52 0.40 -12.91
N ALA A 130 22.01 1.59 -13.25
CA ALA A 130 21.99 2.71 -12.32
C ALA A 130 20.54 3.19 -12.11
N GLY A 131 20.20 3.54 -10.87
CA GLY A 131 18.91 4.10 -10.50
C GLY A 131 18.28 3.44 -9.28
N LEU A 132 17.10 3.94 -8.95
CA LEU A 132 16.28 3.46 -7.84
C LEU A 132 14.94 2.96 -8.38
N VAL A 133 14.37 1.97 -7.72
CA VAL A 133 13.05 1.41 -8.04
C VAL A 133 12.20 1.34 -6.78
N ILE A 134 10.94 1.78 -6.87
CA ILE A 134 9.96 1.60 -5.79
C ILE A 134 9.09 0.39 -6.10
N ARG A 135 9.08 -0.57 -5.19
CA ARG A 135 8.17 -1.72 -5.20
C ARG A 135 7.06 -1.46 -4.21
N ASN A 136 5.92 -0.99 -4.71
CA ASN A 136 4.77 -0.68 -3.88
C ASN A 136 3.76 -1.85 -3.90
N PRO A 137 3.35 -2.41 -2.75
CA PRO A 137 2.29 -3.42 -2.68
C PRO A 137 0.90 -2.83 -2.96
N ASN A 138 0.73 -1.52 -2.77
CA ASN A 138 -0.51 -0.82 -3.09
C ASN A 138 -0.54 -0.48 -4.58
N ARG A 139 -1.75 -0.29 -5.08
CA ARG A 139 -2.03 0.08 -6.46
C ARG A 139 -3.00 1.26 -6.42
N PRO A 140 -2.83 2.28 -7.28
CA PRO A 140 -3.83 3.31 -7.40
C PRO A 140 -5.17 2.66 -7.72
N ASP A 141 -6.23 3.24 -7.18
CA ASP A 141 -7.56 2.94 -7.70
C ASP A 141 -7.52 3.23 -9.21
N PRO A 142 -7.80 2.24 -10.09
CA PRO A 142 -7.83 2.48 -11.52
C PRO A 142 -8.85 3.57 -11.92
N LEU A 143 -9.74 3.96 -11.00
CA LEU A 143 -10.68 5.06 -11.15
C LEU A 143 -10.27 6.37 -10.47
N ALA A 144 -9.14 6.42 -9.75
CA ALA A 144 -8.68 7.65 -9.11
C ALA A 144 -8.40 8.72 -10.16
N GLY A 145 -9.23 9.77 -10.18
CA GLY A 145 -9.16 10.87 -11.15
C GLY A 145 -10.03 10.69 -12.40
N VAL A 146 -10.71 9.55 -12.54
CA VAL A 146 -11.70 9.30 -13.60
C VAL A 146 -13.10 9.38 -12.99
N GLU A 147 -13.80 10.46 -13.26
CA GLU A 147 -15.24 10.54 -12.97
C GLU A 147 -15.99 9.67 -13.99
N LEU A 148 -16.16 8.39 -13.65
CA LEU A 148 -17.07 7.54 -14.41
C LEU A 148 -18.50 8.04 -14.23
N ASP A 149 -19.11 8.46 -15.34
CA ASP A 149 -20.55 8.71 -15.35
C ASP A 149 -21.29 7.37 -15.28
N ARG A 150 -21.72 7.02 -14.06
CA ARG A 150 -22.52 5.82 -13.77
C ARG A 150 -24.00 5.99 -14.12
N SER A 151 -24.42 7.15 -14.66
CA SER A 151 -25.81 7.35 -15.11
C SER A 151 -26.10 6.69 -16.46
N GLY A 152 -25.05 6.34 -17.21
CA GLY A 152 -25.13 5.60 -18.47
C GLY A 152 -25.28 4.08 -18.29
N ASP A 153 -25.60 3.40 -19.38
CA ASP A 153 -25.63 1.94 -19.47
C ASP A 153 -24.23 1.32 -19.35
N MET A 154 -24.17 0.01 -19.10
CA MET A 154 -22.90 -0.69 -18.88
C MET A 154 -21.91 -0.50 -20.03
N ALA A 155 -22.38 -0.49 -21.28
CA ALA A 155 -21.52 -0.26 -22.43
C ALA A 155 -20.84 1.12 -22.38
N SER A 156 -21.59 2.17 -22.01
CA SER A 156 -21.04 3.52 -21.83
C SER A 156 -20.00 3.59 -20.71
N GLN A 157 -20.20 2.86 -19.61
CA GLN A 157 -19.22 2.81 -18.51
C GLN A 157 -17.95 2.07 -18.90
N VAL A 158 -18.09 0.93 -19.59
CA VAL A 158 -16.96 0.17 -20.13
C VAL A 158 -16.17 0.98 -21.16
N GLN A 159 -16.87 1.71 -22.04
CA GLN A 159 -16.23 2.57 -23.03
C GLN A 159 -15.38 3.67 -22.37
N GLN A 160 -15.93 4.35 -21.36
CA GLN A 160 -15.19 5.36 -20.60
C GLN A 160 -13.92 4.78 -19.95
N LEU A 161 -14.02 3.59 -19.35
CA LEU A 161 -12.87 2.88 -18.78
C LEU A 161 -11.82 2.52 -19.81
N LEU A 162 -12.25 2.02 -20.97
CA LEU A 162 -11.35 1.68 -22.06
C LEU A 162 -10.57 2.91 -22.53
N GLU A 163 -11.25 4.04 -22.72
CA GLU A 163 -10.65 5.28 -23.23
C GLU A 163 -9.75 5.99 -22.20
N GLN A 164 -10.18 6.05 -20.94
CA GLN A 164 -9.54 6.90 -19.93
C GLN A 164 -8.49 6.17 -19.08
N VAL A 165 -8.61 4.85 -18.92
CA VAL A 165 -7.76 4.07 -18.00
C VAL A 165 -6.94 3.05 -18.76
N ILE A 166 -7.59 2.22 -19.58
CA ILE A 166 -6.95 1.04 -20.18
C ILE A 166 -6.10 1.44 -21.39
N ASN A 167 -6.67 2.17 -22.36
CA ASN A 167 -5.99 2.54 -23.60
C ASN A 167 -4.74 3.40 -23.41
N PRO A 168 -4.64 4.33 -22.44
CA PRO A 168 -3.39 5.02 -22.14
C PRO A 168 -2.24 4.05 -21.79
N GLY A 169 -2.54 3.01 -21.00
CA GLY A 169 -1.57 1.96 -20.69
C GLY A 169 -1.20 1.12 -21.91
N LEU A 170 -2.18 0.74 -22.74
CA LEU A 170 -1.94 -0.05 -23.95
C LEU A 170 -1.16 0.73 -25.02
N ALA A 171 -1.43 2.03 -25.15
CA ALA A 171 -0.80 2.91 -26.14
C ALA A 171 0.73 3.00 -25.94
N SER A 172 1.20 2.87 -24.69
CA SER A 172 2.64 2.80 -24.37
C SER A 172 3.35 1.61 -25.04
N HIS A 173 2.60 0.55 -25.35
CA HIS A 173 3.07 -0.62 -26.09
C HIS A 173 2.55 -0.64 -27.55
N GLY A 174 2.02 0.49 -28.01
CA GLY A 174 1.45 0.64 -29.35
C GLY A 174 0.15 -0.13 -29.58
N GLY A 175 -0.51 -0.58 -28.51
CA GLY A 175 -1.78 -1.30 -28.53
C GLY A 175 -2.99 -0.43 -28.20
N PHE A 176 -4.18 -0.93 -28.48
CA PHE A 176 -5.44 -0.36 -27.99
C PHE A 176 -6.53 -1.44 -27.94
N ALA A 177 -7.59 -1.17 -27.19
CA ALA A 177 -8.78 -1.99 -27.09
C ALA A 177 -10.02 -1.14 -27.42
N THR A 178 -10.95 -1.72 -28.17
CA THR A 178 -12.21 -1.07 -28.58
C THR A 178 -13.38 -1.92 -28.15
N LEU A 179 -14.40 -1.30 -27.54
CA LEU A 179 -15.65 -1.97 -27.19
C LEU A 179 -16.45 -2.31 -28.46
N VAL A 180 -16.91 -3.57 -28.55
CA VAL A 180 -17.85 -4.03 -29.56
C VAL A 180 -19.28 -4.01 -29.01
N GLY A 181 -19.46 -4.45 -27.77
CA GLY A 181 -20.76 -4.44 -27.12
C GLY A 181 -20.74 -5.13 -25.76
N VAL A 182 -21.88 -5.05 -25.09
CA VAL A 182 -22.17 -5.77 -23.84
C VAL A 182 -23.49 -6.50 -24.04
N ASP A 183 -23.56 -7.79 -23.68
CA ASP A 183 -24.79 -8.58 -23.77
C ASP A 183 -25.64 -8.51 -22.49
N ASP A 184 -26.80 -9.19 -22.52
CA ASP A 184 -27.75 -9.24 -21.40
C ASP A 184 -27.20 -10.00 -20.17
N ASP A 185 -26.13 -10.80 -20.34
CA ASP A 185 -25.44 -11.54 -19.28
C ASP A 185 -24.18 -10.78 -18.79
N ASN A 186 -24.08 -9.48 -19.09
CA ASN A 186 -22.96 -8.58 -18.80
C ASN A 186 -21.61 -9.07 -19.35
N GLN A 187 -21.60 -9.86 -20.43
CA GLN A 187 -20.39 -10.23 -21.14
C GLN A 187 -19.94 -9.05 -22.01
N VAL A 188 -18.67 -8.67 -21.89
CA VAL A 188 -18.09 -7.54 -22.59
C VAL A 188 -17.29 -8.05 -23.78
N TYR A 189 -17.65 -7.62 -24.97
CA TYR A 189 -16.97 -7.97 -26.21
C TYR A 189 -16.06 -6.83 -26.62
N ILE A 190 -14.77 -7.11 -26.80
CA ILE A 190 -13.78 -6.12 -27.23
C ILE A 190 -13.03 -6.60 -28.46
N THR A 191 -12.43 -5.67 -29.18
CA THR A 191 -11.40 -5.95 -30.19
C THR A 191 -10.09 -5.35 -29.75
N LEU A 192 -9.01 -6.09 -29.94
CA LEU A 192 -7.65 -5.64 -29.70
C LEU A 192 -6.96 -5.21 -31.00
N GLY A 193 -6.32 -4.03 -30.97
CA GLY A 193 -5.61 -3.42 -32.09
C GLY A 193 -4.17 -3.01 -31.74
N GLY A 194 -3.32 -2.77 -32.75
CA GLY A 194 -1.98 -2.18 -32.56
C GLY A 194 -0.78 -3.13 -32.62
N GLY A 195 0.32 -2.85 -31.91
CA GLY A 195 1.64 -3.50 -32.05
C GLY A 195 1.73 -4.97 -31.62
N CYS A 196 0.68 -5.54 -31.02
CA CYS A 196 0.66 -6.90 -30.45
C CYS A 196 -0.03 -7.96 -31.33
N GLN A 197 -0.13 -7.77 -32.64
CA GLN A 197 -0.87 -8.65 -33.59
C GLN A 197 -0.15 -9.98 -33.90
N GLY A 198 0.95 -10.31 -33.22
CA GLY A 198 1.87 -11.38 -33.64
C GLY A 198 2.02 -12.57 -32.70
N CYS A 199 1.50 -12.52 -31.47
CA CYS A 199 1.72 -13.57 -30.46
C CYS A 199 0.43 -13.87 -29.70
N SER A 200 -0.23 -14.98 -30.03
CA SER A 200 -1.48 -15.45 -29.42
C SER A 200 -1.40 -15.63 -27.89
N MET A 201 -0.24 -15.98 -27.33
CA MET A 201 -0.05 -16.03 -25.87
C MET A 201 -0.14 -14.66 -25.20
N THR A 202 0.30 -13.59 -25.86
CA THR A 202 0.29 -12.22 -25.31
C THR A 202 -1.12 -11.63 -25.28
N GLN A 203 -1.98 -12.03 -26.22
CA GLN A 203 -3.35 -11.53 -26.32
C GLN A 203 -4.22 -12.06 -25.19
N MET A 204 -4.08 -13.34 -24.81
CA MET A 204 -4.81 -13.91 -23.67
C MET A 204 -4.46 -13.20 -22.36
N THR A 205 -3.17 -12.94 -22.12
CA THR A 205 -2.73 -12.19 -20.92
C THR A 205 -3.21 -10.74 -20.94
N LEU A 206 -3.32 -10.15 -22.14
CA LEU A 206 -3.82 -8.79 -22.31
C LEU A 206 -5.30 -8.70 -21.99
N THR A 207 -6.13 -9.58 -22.58
CA THR A 207 -7.57 -9.66 -22.27
C THR A 207 -7.81 -9.92 -20.80
N GLN A 208 -7.01 -10.78 -20.16
CA GLN A 208 -7.10 -11.02 -18.73
C GLN A 208 -6.76 -9.77 -17.89
N GLY A 209 -5.75 -9.00 -18.31
CA GLY A 209 -5.41 -7.74 -17.66
C GLY A 209 -6.50 -6.68 -17.81
N ILE A 210 -7.17 -6.63 -18.96
CA ILE A 210 -8.33 -5.75 -19.21
C ILE A 210 -9.50 -6.16 -18.31
N GLN A 211 -9.82 -7.47 -18.24
CA GLN A 211 -10.85 -8.02 -17.36
C GLN A 211 -10.65 -7.60 -15.90
N VAL A 212 -9.43 -7.74 -15.37
CA VAL A 212 -9.13 -7.38 -13.98
C VAL A 212 -9.41 -5.90 -13.73
N GLN A 213 -9.01 -5.02 -14.65
CA GLN A 213 -9.23 -3.58 -14.53
C GLN A 213 -10.71 -3.21 -14.65
N LEU A 214 -11.43 -3.80 -15.60
CA LEU A 214 -12.86 -3.57 -15.76
C LEU A 214 -13.65 -4.04 -14.53
N ASN A 215 -13.34 -5.22 -13.98
CA ASN A 215 -14.03 -5.75 -12.80
C ASN A 215 -13.71 -4.97 -11.52
N ALA A 216 -12.52 -4.37 -11.42
CA ALA A 216 -12.18 -3.49 -10.29
C ALA A 216 -13.10 -2.25 -10.25
N ALA A 217 -13.47 -1.73 -11.43
CA ALA A 217 -14.31 -0.56 -11.55
C ALA A 217 -15.81 -0.86 -11.60
N ILE A 218 -16.20 -1.96 -12.26
CA ILE A 218 -17.57 -2.38 -12.51
C ILE A 218 -17.67 -3.88 -12.14
N PRO A 219 -17.94 -4.20 -10.86
CA PRO A 219 -17.93 -5.59 -10.37
C PRO A 219 -19.02 -6.51 -10.97
N GLU A 220 -20.01 -5.92 -11.65
CA GLU A 220 -21.13 -6.61 -12.31
C GLU A 220 -20.80 -7.16 -13.70
N ILE A 221 -19.61 -6.84 -14.24
CA ILE A 221 -19.14 -7.40 -15.51
C ILE A 221 -18.88 -8.91 -15.38
N GLY A 222 -19.37 -9.66 -16.38
CA GLY A 222 -19.12 -11.08 -16.57
C GLY A 222 -17.72 -11.34 -17.11
N ASN A 223 -17.61 -11.98 -18.27
CA ASN A 223 -16.31 -12.20 -18.93
C ASN A 223 -16.03 -11.11 -19.98
N VAL A 224 -14.75 -10.84 -20.21
CA VAL A 224 -14.27 -10.03 -21.32
C VAL A 224 -13.78 -10.97 -22.43
N ILE A 225 -14.39 -10.84 -23.60
CA ILE A 225 -14.16 -11.71 -24.76
C ILE A 225 -13.53 -10.85 -25.86
N ASP A 226 -12.31 -11.22 -26.27
CA ASP A 226 -11.70 -10.66 -27.47
C ASP A 226 -12.31 -11.34 -28.71
N VAL A 227 -12.98 -10.55 -29.54
CA VAL A 227 -13.58 -11.00 -30.80
C VAL A 227 -12.70 -10.70 -32.02
N THR A 228 -11.46 -10.25 -31.82
CA THR A 228 -10.52 -10.12 -32.93
C THR A 228 -10.34 -11.49 -33.61
N ASP A 229 -10.49 -11.51 -34.93
CA ASP A 229 -10.40 -12.72 -35.74
C ASP A 229 -8.93 -13.14 -35.90
N HIS A 230 -8.52 -14.14 -35.10
CA HIS A 230 -7.15 -14.62 -35.05
C HIS A 230 -6.85 -15.78 -36.01
N ALA A 231 -7.76 -16.11 -36.93
CA ALA A 231 -7.54 -17.22 -37.86
C ALA A 231 -7.88 -16.92 -39.33
N SER A 232 -9.00 -16.27 -39.64
CA SER A 232 -9.38 -15.92 -41.03
C SER A 232 -10.84 -15.48 -41.06
N GLY A 233 -11.08 -14.33 -41.69
CA GLY A 233 -12.36 -13.63 -41.84
C GLY A 233 -13.63 -14.45 -41.66
N ASP A 234 -14.26 -14.38 -40.48
CA ASP A 234 -15.72 -14.45 -40.35
C ASP A 234 -16.22 -13.80 -39.04
N ASN A 235 -17.09 -12.82 -39.22
CA ASN A 235 -17.75 -12.02 -38.20
C ASN A 235 -18.90 -12.85 -37.56
N PRO A 236 -18.87 -13.24 -36.27
CA PRO A 236 -19.86 -14.16 -35.70
C PRO A 236 -21.22 -13.54 -35.36
N PHE A 237 -21.51 -12.33 -35.85
CA PHE A 237 -22.79 -11.66 -35.63
C PHE A 237 -23.45 -11.26 -36.96
N TYR A 238 -24.02 -12.25 -37.65
CA TYR A 238 -25.18 -12.14 -38.55
C TYR A 238 -25.89 -13.49 -38.69
#